data_AF-A0A972C2I6-F1
#
_entry.id   AF-A0A972C2I6-F1
#
_cell.length_a   1.000
_cell.length_b   1.000
_cell.length_c   1.000
_cell.angle_alpha   90.00
_cell.angle_beta   90.00
_cell.angle_gamma   90.00
#
_symmetry.space_group_name_H-M   'P 1'
#
loop_
_entity.id
_entity.type
_entity.pdbx_description
1 polymer ?
#
loop_
_entity_poly.entity_id
_entity_poly.type
_entity_poly.pdbx_seq_one_letter_code
_entity_poly.pdbx_strand_id
1 'polypeptide(L)'
;MKLLRLTLFILLCLPTFNSWADRLVIVKPRETPLTRAFIEALQGYQPDALVQVQLLGDTPAAEPASLIVTMGLEALQWRLQQNIETRTIATYITLDQLGPEARYPPSVQILLASAKPERQLALARLLLPRLKTAGLLYSPQQHWQTALWQQAAEQQQLALAMQPVPRQQDLLRSLSSVLDASDVLIGLDDPDIYNADTLKPLLLTSYNRNRVLIGPSAPFIAAGSLSTTFSSPQDMAHSTHLLLQQQWQPGALRYPERFSVLSNAQVARSLGLPPPEDATLQQLIETREHTSP
;
A
#
# COMPACT_ATOMS: atom_id res chain seq x y z
N MET A 1 49.97 31.62 35.98
CA MET A 1 48.75 32.37 35.55
C MET A 1 48.45 32.39 34.04
N LYS A 2 49.25 31.74 33.17
CA LYS A 2 48.94 31.64 31.72
C LYS A 2 48.25 30.32 31.32
N LEU A 3 48.44 29.23 32.06
CA LEU A 3 47.76 27.94 31.78
C LEU A 3 46.27 27.93 32.17
N LEU A 4 45.86 28.70 33.18
CA LEU A 4 44.46 28.72 33.64
C LEU A 4 43.51 29.50 32.70
N ARG A 5 44.06 30.34 31.81
CA ARG A 5 43.28 31.10 30.82
C ARG A 5 43.05 30.32 29.52
N LEU A 6 43.83 29.27 29.25
CA LEU A 6 43.69 28.46 28.05
C LEU A 6 42.59 27.40 28.19
N THR A 7 42.38 26.87 29.40
CA THR A 7 41.29 25.93 29.69
C THR A 7 39.91 26.59 29.70
N LEU A 8 39.82 27.88 30.03
CA LEU A 8 38.53 28.60 30.02
C LEU A 8 38.07 28.98 28.59
N PHE A 9 38.99 29.08 27.63
CA PHE A 9 38.64 29.42 26.24
C PHE A 9 38.25 28.20 25.40
N ILE A 10 38.73 27.00 25.76
CA ILE A 10 38.34 25.75 25.08
C ILE A 10 36.95 25.27 25.53
N LEU A 11 36.48 25.66 26.72
CA LEU A 11 35.13 25.32 27.19
C LEU A 11 34.01 26.16 26.54
N LEU A 12 34.34 27.27 25.88
CA LEU A 12 33.36 28.17 25.23
C LEU A 12 33.17 27.91 23.73
N CYS A 13 33.93 26.97 23.16
CA CYS A 13 33.79 26.51 21.77
C CYS A 13 33.38 25.04 21.72
N LEU A 14 32.56 24.58 22.67
CA LEU A 14 31.71 23.44 22.37
C LEU A 14 30.82 23.87 21.21
N PRO A 15 30.88 23.20 20.05
CA PRO A 15 29.87 23.42 19.02
C PRO A 15 28.54 23.20 19.71
N THR A 16 27.72 24.23 19.79
CA THR A 16 26.30 24.05 20.04
C THR A 16 25.81 23.22 18.87
N PHE A 17 25.83 21.90 19.03
CA PHE A 17 25.03 21.00 18.24
C PHE A 17 23.61 21.48 18.48
N ASN A 18 23.18 22.39 17.62
CA ASN A 18 21.78 22.65 17.37
C ASN A 18 21.24 21.31 16.91
N SER A 19 20.77 20.49 17.86
CA SER A 19 19.99 19.31 17.60
C SER A 19 18.66 19.81 17.04
N TRP A 20 18.66 20.17 15.75
CA TRP A 20 17.44 20.34 15.00
C TRP A 20 16.86 18.94 14.89
N ALA A 21 16.04 18.57 15.88
CA ALA A 21 15.20 17.41 15.77
C ALA A 21 14.38 17.60 14.49
N ASP A 22 14.49 16.65 13.56
CA ASP A 22 13.71 16.70 12.34
C ASP A 22 12.23 16.80 12.70
N ARG A 23 11.59 17.88 12.26
CA ARG A 23 10.17 18.10 12.55
C ARG A 23 9.34 17.40 11.50
N LEU A 24 8.63 16.38 11.95
CA LEU A 24 7.71 15.59 11.14
C LEU A 24 6.28 16.06 11.41
N VAL A 25 5.61 16.60 10.39
CA VAL A 25 4.18 16.95 10.50
C VAL A 25 3.34 15.88 9.84
N ILE A 26 2.44 15.25 10.60
CA ILE A 26 1.49 14.27 10.11
C ILE A 26 0.13 14.95 9.95
N VAL A 27 -0.37 15.02 8.71
CA VAL A 27 -1.66 15.62 8.39
C VAL A 27 -2.67 14.52 8.05
N LYS A 28 -3.80 14.51 8.77
CA LYS A 28 -4.86 13.52 8.58
C LYS A 28 -6.25 14.15 8.57
N PRO A 29 -7.22 13.60 7.84
CA PRO A 29 -8.59 14.12 7.81
C PRO A 29 -9.39 13.80 9.07
N ARG A 30 -9.05 12.68 9.75
CA ARG A 30 -9.78 12.18 10.93
C ARG A 30 -8.91 11.28 11.81
N GLU A 31 -9.26 11.25 13.10
CA GLU A 31 -8.75 10.28 14.06
C GLU A 31 -9.47 8.93 13.86
N THR A 32 -8.71 7.86 13.59
CA THR A 32 -9.22 6.49 13.49
C THR A 32 -8.23 5.53 14.14
N PRO A 33 -8.64 4.29 14.47
CA PRO A 33 -7.70 3.29 15.00
C PRO A 33 -6.50 3.04 14.08
N LEU A 34 -6.73 3.05 12.75
CA LEU A 34 -5.68 2.92 11.74
C LEU A 34 -4.70 4.09 11.80
N THR A 35 -5.19 5.34 11.85
CA THR A 35 -4.28 6.50 11.87
C THR A 35 -3.49 6.59 13.17
N ARG A 36 -4.10 6.22 14.30
CA ARG A 36 -3.41 6.14 15.59
C ARG A 36 -2.29 5.10 15.60
N ALA A 37 -2.59 3.88 15.17
CA ALA A 37 -1.60 2.79 15.14
C ALA A 37 -0.40 3.10 14.22
N PHE A 38 -0.66 3.77 13.09
CA PHE A 38 0.41 4.24 12.20
C PHE A 38 1.30 5.29 12.87
N ILE A 39 0.70 6.31 13.51
CA ILE A 39 1.44 7.39 14.16
C ILE A 39 2.30 6.84 15.30
N GLU A 40 1.73 5.97 16.14
CA GLU A 40 2.43 5.31 17.24
C GLU A 40 3.62 4.48 16.73
N ALA A 41 3.41 3.67 15.69
CA ALA A 41 4.48 2.89 15.08
C ALA A 41 5.57 3.77 14.46
N LEU A 42 5.20 4.86 13.76
CA LEU A 42 6.16 5.76 13.12
C LEU A 42 6.99 6.54 14.15
N GLN A 43 6.37 6.97 15.26
CA GLN A 43 7.06 7.57 16.40
C GLN A 43 8.09 6.60 17.02
N GLY A 44 7.76 5.30 17.09
CA GLY A 44 8.69 4.27 17.53
C GLY A 44 9.96 4.15 16.67
N TYR A 45 9.86 4.42 15.37
CA TYR A 45 11.01 4.44 14.46
C TYR A 45 11.76 5.78 14.43
N GLN A 46 11.22 6.84 15.04
CA GLN A 46 11.80 8.18 15.08
C GLN A 46 11.73 8.80 16.49
N PRO A 47 12.42 8.21 17.48
CA PRO A 47 12.33 8.66 18.87
C PRO A 47 12.84 10.09 19.08
N ASP A 48 13.78 10.54 18.24
CA ASP A 48 14.40 11.87 18.33
C ASP A 48 13.67 12.94 17.49
N ALA A 49 12.70 12.54 16.65
CA ALA A 49 11.97 13.47 15.80
C ALA A 49 10.82 14.14 16.56
N LEU A 50 10.61 15.43 16.32
CA LEU A 50 9.44 16.14 16.83
C LEU A 50 8.25 15.84 15.92
N VAL A 51 7.45 14.85 16.29
CA VAL A 51 6.25 14.46 15.55
C VAL A 51 5.06 15.32 15.98
N GLN A 52 4.61 16.19 15.09
CA GLN A 52 3.39 16.99 15.27
C GLN A 52 2.26 16.41 14.44
N VAL A 53 1.12 16.14 15.08
CA VAL A 53 -0.08 15.64 14.40
C VAL A 53 -1.05 16.79 14.21
N GLN A 54 -1.56 16.96 12.99
CA GLN A 54 -2.50 18.00 12.61
C GLN A 54 -3.75 17.38 11.96
N LEU A 55 -4.94 17.83 12.38
CA LEU A 55 -6.17 17.49 11.69
C LEU A 55 -6.38 18.43 10.50
N LEU A 56 -6.93 17.90 9.41
CA LEU A 56 -7.30 18.72 8.26
C LEU A 56 -8.29 19.82 8.69
N GLY A 57 -7.94 21.08 8.42
CA GLY A 57 -8.74 22.25 8.84
C GLY A 57 -8.21 22.94 10.10
N ASP A 58 -7.29 22.32 10.86
CA ASP A 58 -6.59 22.99 11.95
C ASP A 58 -5.66 24.08 11.42
N THR A 59 -5.40 25.09 12.24
CA THR A 59 -4.40 26.11 11.92
C THR A 59 -3.02 25.46 11.76
N PRO A 60 -2.29 25.70 10.65
CA PRO A 60 -0.96 25.15 10.45
C PRO A 60 -0.01 25.51 11.59
N ALA A 61 0.92 24.62 11.89
CA ALA A 61 2.01 24.91 12.82
C ALA A 61 2.73 26.21 12.40
N ALA A 62 3.04 27.07 13.37
CA ALA A 62 3.73 28.34 13.11
C ALA A 62 5.18 28.13 12.63
N GLU A 63 5.77 26.98 12.94
CA GLU A 63 7.14 26.67 12.57
C GLU A 63 7.22 25.71 11.36
N PRO A 64 8.23 25.87 10.49
CA PRO A 64 8.36 25.06 9.28
C PRO A 64 8.63 23.58 9.61
N ALA A 65 7.99 22.68 8.86
CA ALA A 65 8.23 21.25 8.91
C ALA A 65 9.44 20.86 8.04
N SER A 66 10.26 19.93 8.51
CA SER A 66 11.32 19.31 7.70
C SER A 66 10.73 18.30 6.70
N LEU A 67 9.65 17.61 7.12
CA LEU A 67 8.92 16.65 6.30
C LEU A 67 7.44 16.64 6.68
N ILE A 68 6.58 16.39 5.70
CA ILE A 68 5.15 16.16 5.87
C ILE A 68 4.83 14.70 5.55
N VAL A 69 3.98 14.07 6.35
CA VAL A 69 3.30 12.83 6.00
C VAL A 69 1.81 13.11 5.92
N THR A 70 1.20 12.89 4.76
CA THR A 70 -0.26 13.01 4.62
C THR A 70 -0.90 11.62 4.68
N MET A 71 -2.11 11.54 5.23
CA MET A 71 -2.86 10.28 5.34
C MET A 71 -4.17 10.38 4.57
N GLY A 72 -4.28 9.62 3.48
CA GLY A 72 -5.45 9.58 2.60
C GLY A 72 -5.48 10.67 1.52
N LEU A 73 -6.38 10.49 0.55
CA LEU A 73 -6.49 11.36 -0.62
C LEU A 73 -6.84 12.81 -0.27
N GLU A 74 -7.73 13.04 0.70
CA GLU A 74 -8.14 14.38 1.13
C GLU A 74 -6.95 15.21 1.65
N ALA A 75 -6.11 14.60 2.49
CA ALA A 75 -4.91 15.26 3.01
C ALA A 75 -3.85 15.52 1.92
N LEU A 76 -3.72 14.61 0.95
CA LEU A 76 -2.89 14.86 -0.23
C LEU A 76 -3.43 16.02 -1.06
N GLN A 77 -4.74 16.05 -1.36
CA GLN A 77 -5.35 17.13 -2.14
C GLN A 77 -5.16 18.49 -1.48
N TRP A 78 -5.35 18.58 -0.16
CA TRP A 78 -5.04 19.78 0.60
C TRP A 78 -3.56 20.18 0.46
N ARG A 79 -2.64 19.22 0.56
CA ARG A 79 -1.19 19.47 0.41
C ARG A 79 -0.84 19.99 -0.98
N LEU A 80 -1.48 19.48 -2.03
CA LEU A 80 -1.25 19.90 -3.42
C LEU A 80 -1.76 21.32 -3.70
N GLN A 81 -2.69 21.82 -2.89
CA GLN A 81 -3.15 23.21 -2.94
C GLN A 81 -2.20 24.18 -2.22
N GLN A 82 -1.26 23.68 -1.40
CA GLN A 82 -0.29 24.51 -0.70
C GLN A 82 0.92 24.81 -1.58
N ASN A 83 1.31 26.08 -1.66
CA ASN A 83 2.54 26.51 -2.34
C ASN A 83 3.77 26.34 -1.44
N ILE A 84 4.04 25.09 -1.04
CA ILE A 84 5.17 24.72 -0.18
C ILE A 84 6.01 23.62 -0.85
N GLU A 85 7.34 23.69 -0.68
CA GLU A 85 8.30 22.74 -1.25
C GLU A 85 8.76 21.67 -0.27
N THR A 86 8.20 21.66 0.95
CA THR A 86 8.53 20.65 1.96
C THR A 86 8.23 19.26 1.42
N ARG A 87 9.24 18.38 1.53
CA ARG A 87 9.14 16.97 1.14
C ARG A 87 7.95 16.32 1.82
N THR A 88 7.13 15.62 1.05
CA THR A 88 5.89 15.03 1.52
C THR A 88 5.76 13.58 1.07
N ILE A 89 5.56 12.67 2.01
CA ILE A 89 5.18 11.28 1.73
C ILE A 89 3.68 11.16 1.99
N ALA A 90 2.90 10.96 0.94
CA ALA A 90 1.48 10.72 1.06
C ALA A 90 1.19 9.22 1.19
N THR A 91 0.48 8.84 2.24
CA THR A 91 0.19 7.45 2.62
C THR A 91 -1.31 7.17 2.56
N TYR A 92 -1.71 5.90 2.61
CA TYR A 92 -3.13 5.49 2.65
C TYR A 92 -3.97 5.91 1.44
N ILE A 93 -3.35 5.91 0.26
CA ILE A 93 -4.01 6.14 -1.02
C ILE A 93 -3.91 4.85 -1.83
N THR A 94 -5.03 4.34 -2.32
CA THR A 94 -5.05 3.19 -3.22
C THR A 94 -4.88 3.65 -4.67
N LEU A 95 -4.39 2.75 -5.51
CA LEU A 95 -4.02 3.02 -6.90
C LEU A 95 -5.22 3.47 -7.74
N ASP A 96 -6.41 2.93 -7.46
CA ASP A 96 -7.67 3.26 -8.13
C ASP A 96 -8.16 4.69 -7.89
N GLN A 97 -7.73 5.29 -6.78
CA GLN A 97 -7.97 6.70 -6.46
C GLN A 97 -7.04 7.63 -7.27
N LEU A 98 -6.02 7.06 -7.92
CA LEU A 98 -5.13 7.79 -8.81
C LEU A 98 -5.60 7.65 -10.25
N GLY A 99 -5.43 8.72 -11.02
CA GLY A 99 -5.68 8.68 -12.47
C GLY A 99 -4.43 8.26 -13.24
N PRO A 100 -4.57 7.77 -14.48
CA PRO A 100 -3.44 7.42 -15.35
C PRO A 100 -2.50 8.60 -15.65
N GLU A 101 -3.03 9.81 -15.58
CA GLU A 101 -2.28 11.05 -15.85
C GLU A 101 -1.82 11.76 -14.56
N ALA A 102 -2.01 11.13 -13.39
CA ALA A 102 -1.63 11.73 -12.12
C ALA A 102 -0.12 11.98 -12.08
N ARG A 103 0.25 13.26 -12.04
CA ARG A 103 1.63 13.72 -11.84
C ARG A 103 1.68 14.54 -10.56
N TYR A 104 2.65 14.23 -9.71
CA TYR A 104 2.83 14.90 -8.43
C TYR A 104 4.03 15.85 -8.48
N PRO A 105 4.00 16.95 -7.69
CA PRO A 105 5.14 17.85 -7.58
C PRO A 105 6.42 17.10 -7.18
N PRO A 106 7.61 17.61 -7.55
CA PRO A 106 8.89 17.00 -7.17
C PRO A 106 9.06 16.80 -5.66
N SER A 107 8.42 17.64 -4.85
CA SER A 107 8.40 17.56 -3.39
C SER A 107 7.42 16.51 -2.82
N VAL A 108 6.69 15.76 -3.64
CA VAL A 108 5.72 14.75 -3.20
C VAL A 108 6.11 13.36 -3.71
N GLN A 109 6.03 12.37 -2.82
CA GLN A 109 6.02 10.95 -3.15
C GLN A 109 4.75 10.31 -2.59
N ILE A 110 4.21 9.31 -3.28
CA ILE A 110 3.04 8.55 -2.82
C ILE A 110 3.48 7.15 -2.43
N LEU A 111 3.16 6.74 -1.21
CA LEU A 111 3.26 5.39 -0.71
C LEU A 111 1.87 4.75 -0.72
N LEU A 112 1.63 3.88 -1.69
CA LEU A 112 0.32 3.28 -1.97
C LEU A 112 -0.11 2.35 -0.84
N ALA A 113 -1.41 2.32 -0.53
CA ALA A 113 -2.01 1.30 0.32
C ALA A 113 -2.48 0.06 -0.46
N SER A 114 -2.51 0.16 -1.79
CA SER A 114 -2.83 -0.97 -2.67
C SER A 114 -1.85 -2.10 -2.50
N ALA A 115 -2.37 -3.32 -2.61
CA ALA A 115 -1.52 -4.48 -2.74
C ALA A 115 -0.72 -4.40 -4.04
N LYS A 116 0.57 -4.72 -3.97
CA LYS A 116 1.45 -4.74 -5.13
C LYS A 116 1.06 -5.89 -6.08
N PRO A 117 0.80 -5.65 -7.38
CA PRO A 117 0.36 -6.67 -8.34
C PRO A 117 1.22 -7.93 -8.36
N GLU A 118 2.54 -7.78 -8.38
CA GLU A 118 3.50 -8.89 -8.40
C GLU A 118 3.35 -9.78 -7.16
N ARG A 119 3.09 -9.18 -5.99
CA ARG A 119 2.92 -9.90 -4.72
C ARG A 119 1.62 -10.68 -4.71
N GLN A 120 0.53 -10.10 -5.21
CA GLN A 120 -0.77 -10.79 -5.32
C GLN A 120 -0.70 -12.01 -6.24
N LEU A 121 -0.02 -11.87 -7.39
CA LEU A 121 0.19 -12.97 -8.32
C LEU A 121 1.14 -14.04 -7.77
N ALA A 122 2.21 -13.63 -7.08
CA ALA A 122 3.11 -14.56 -6.39
C ALA A 122 2.39 -15.35 -5.28
N LEU A 123 1.54 -14.67 -4.50
CA LEU A 123 0.70 -15.28 -3.48
C LEU A 123 -0.27 -16.30 -4.10
N ALA A 124 -0.96 -15.93 -5.18
CA ALA A 124 -1.85 -16.83 -5.91
C ALA A 124 -1.11 -18.11 -6.35
N ARG A 125 0.11 -17.98 -6.87
CA ARG A 125 0.93 -19.11 -7.32
C ARG A 125 1.41 -20.01 -6.18
N LEU A 126 1.70 -19.44 -5.00
CA LEU A 126 2.04 -20.21 -3.81
C LEU A 126 0.86 -21.03 -3.30
N LEU A 127 -0.33 -20.46 -3.32
CA LEU A 127 -1.56 -21.11 -2.86
C LEU A 127 -2.10 -22.13 -3.86
N LEU A 128 -1.85 -21.90 -5.16
CA LEU A 128 -2.31 -22.74 -6.27
C LEU A 128 -1.12 -23.16 -7.13
N PRO A 129 -0.40 -24.25 -6.79
CA PRO A 129 0.85 -24.63 -7.46
C PRO A 129 0.73 -24.95 -8.96
N ARG A 130 -0.49 -25.18 -9.46
CA ARG A 130 -0.79 -25.46 -10.88
C ARG A 130 -1.33 -24.24 -11.64
N LEU A 131 -1.36 -23.06 -11.00
CA LEU A 131 -1.83 -21.82 -11.59
C LEU A 131 -1.05 -21.51 -12.88
N LYS A 132 -1.78 -21.30 -13.98
CA LYS A 132 -1.23 -20.85 -15.27
C LYS A 132 -1.81 -19.51 -15.70
N THR A 133 -3.11 -19.31 -15.47
CA THR A 133 -3.82 -18.10 -15.90
C THR A 133 -4.56 -17.44 -14.74
N ALA A 134 -4.26 -16.18 -14.47
CA ALA A 134 -4.99 -15.36 -13.51
C ALA A 134 -6.07 -14.51 -14.22
N GLY A 135 -7.26 -14.48 -13.64
CA GLY A 135 -8.42 -13.75 -14.14
C GLY A 135 -8.55 -12.41 -13.45
N LEU A 136 -8.76 -11.34 -14.21
CA LEU A 136 -8.98 -9.99 -13.69
C LEU A 136 -10.25 -9.39 -14.29
N LEU A 137 -11.03 -8.71 -13.44
CA LEU A 137 -12.14 -7.86 -13.83
C LEU A 137 -11.79 -6.42 -13.54
N TYR A 138 -12.11 -5.50 -14.46
CA TYR A 138 -11.84 -4.07 -14.30
C TYR A 138 -12.97 -3.23 -14.92
N SER A 139 -13.28 -2.11 -14.28
CA SER A 139 -14.19 -1.08 -14.78
C SER A 139 -13.49 -0.23 -15.85
N PRO A 140 -14.22 0.47 -16.73
CA PRO A 140 -13.61 1.37 -17.71
C PRO A 140 -12.62 2.36 -17.11
N GLN A 141 -12.91 2.83 -15.88
CA GLN A 141 -12.11 3.77 -15.11
C GLN A 141 -10.75 3.18 -14.71
N GLN A 142 -10.67 1.86 -14.51
CA GLN A 142 -9.45 1.15 -14.11
C GLN A 142 -8.74 0.44 -15.26
N HIS A 143 -9.19 0.61 -16.50
CA HIS A 143 -8.53 0.03 -17.69
C HIS A 143 -7.04 0.37 -17.78
N TRP A 144 -6.63 1.55 -17.33
CA TRP A 144 -5.23 1.98 -17.38
C TRP A 144 -4.29 1.11 -16.52
N GLN A 145 -4.81 0.44 -15.49
CA GLN A 145 -4.02 -0.47 -14.65
C GLN A 145 -3.70 -1.80 -15.35
N THR A 146 -4.38 -2.14 -16.46
CA THR A 146 -4.20 -3.43 -17.14
C THR A 146 -2.78 -3.66 -17.61
N ALA A 147 -2.08 -2.62 -18.09
CA ALA A 147 -0.68 -2.72 -18.49
C ALA A 147 0.25 -3.05 -17.32
N LEU A 148 -0.01 -2.44 -16.15
CA LEU A 148 0.73 -2.74 -14.91
C LEU A 148 0.54 -4.20 -14.49
N TRP A 149 -0.70 -4.69 -14.50
CA TRP A 149 -1.00 -6.08 -14.17
C TRP A 149 -0.39 -7.06 -15.17
N GLN A 150 -0.45 -6.73 -16.46
CA GLN A 150 0.17 -7.54 -17.52
C GLN A 150 1.68 -7.68 -17.31
N GLN A 151 2.38 -6.60 -17.00
CA GLN A 151 3.81 -6.63 -16.67
C GLN A 151 4.09 -7.49 -15.43
N ALA A 152 3.28 -7.35 -14.38
CA ALA A 152 3.43 -8.16 -13.17
C ALA A 152 3.21 -9.67 -13.43
N ALA A 153 2.29 -10.03 -14.32
CA ALA A 153 2.05 -11.41 -14.71
C ALA A 153 3.19 -12.01 -15.52
N GLU A 154 3.79 -11.24 -16.43
CA GLU A 154 4.97 -11.66 -17.18
C GLU A 154 6.15 -11.97 -16.24
N GLN A 155 6.38 -11.12 -15.24
CA GLN A 155 7.39 -11.35 -14.20
C GLN A 155 7.13 -12.62 -13.37
N GLN A 156 5.86 -12.97 -13.15
CA GLN A 156 5.47 -14.19 -12.46
C GLN A 156 5.31 -15.41 -13.39
N GLN A 157 5.57 -15.25 -14.69
CA GLN A 157 5.39 -16.27 -15.73
C GLN A 157 3.95 -16.82 -15.77
N LEU A 158 2.97 -15.93 -15.61
CA LEU A 158 1.54 -16.23 -15.67
C LEU A 158 0.90 -15.57 -16.89
N ALA A 159 -0.12 -16.21 -17.44
CA ALA A 159 -1.03 -15.55 -18.39
C ALA A 159 -2.10 -14.75 -17.63
N LEU A 160 -2.62 -13.70 -18.24
CA LEU A 160 -3.81 -12.99 -17.74
C LEU A 160 -5.00 -13.16 -18.67
N ALA A 161 -6.14 -13.52 -18.09
CA ALA A 161 -7.44 -13.36 -18.71
C ALA A 161 -8.08 -12.10 -18.11
N MET A 162 -8.16 -11.01 -18.88
CA MET A 162 -8.74 -9.76 -18.42
C MET A 162 -10.09 -9.53 -19.09
N GLN A 163 -11.11 -9.14 -18.32
CA GLN A 163 -12.45 -8.84 -18.85
C GLN A 163 -12.94 -7.49 -18.32
N PRO A 164 -13.35 -6.56 -19.21
CA PRO A 164 -13.96 -5.32 -18.77
C PRO A 164 -15.36 -5.55 -18.21
N VAL A 165 -15.78 -4.70 -17.28
CA VAL A 165 -17.14 -4.63 -16.75
C VAL A 165 -17.67 -3.21 -16.98
N PRO A 166 -18.25 -2.92 -18.15
CA PRO A 166 -18.67 -1.54 -18.50
C PRO A 166 -19.74 -0.98 -17.55
N ARG A 167 -20.60 -1.86 -17.02
CA ARG A 167 -21.67 -1.54 -16.08
C ARG A 167 -21.86 -2.70 -15.12
N GLN A 168 -22.33 -2.41 -13.91
CA GLN A 168 -22.57 -3.42 -12.87
C GLN A 168 -23.51 -4.56 -13.32
N GLN A 169 -24.51 -4.27 -14.17
CA GLN A 169 -25.41 -5.30 -14.74
C GLN A 169 -24.70 -6.32 -15.63
N ASP A 170 -23.55 -5.97 -16.20
CA ASP A 170 -22.75 -6.82 -17.07
C ASP A 170 -21.76 -7.69 -16.24
N LEU A 171 -21.63 -7.45 -14.92
CA LEU A 171 -20.67 -8.08 -14.02
C LEU A 171 -20.70 -9.61 -14.08
N LEU A 172 -21.87 -10.23 -13.92
CA LEU A 172 -21.96 -11.69 -13.87
C LEU A 172 -21.60 -12.35 -15.22
N ARG A 173 -21.86 -11.66 -16.34
CA ARG A 173 -21.46 -12.12 -17.67
C ARG A 173 -19.94 -12.06 -17.83
N SER A 174 -19.33 -10.92 -17.50
CA SER A 174 -17.87 -10.76 -17.57
C SER A 174 -17.15 -11.69 -16.59
N LEU A 175 -17.69 -11.85 -15.38
CA LEU A 175 -17.22 -12.82 -14.41
C LEU A 175 -17.28 -14.24 -14.95
N SER A 176 -18.39 -14.63 -15.58
CA SER A 176 -18.47 -15.95 -16.22
C SER A 176 -17.35 -16.15 -17.25
N SER A 177 -17.19 -15.18 -18.16
CA SER A 177 -16.16 -15.21 -19.20
C SER A 177 -14.75 -15.35 -18.62
N VAL A 178 -14.42 -14.58 -17.57
CA VAL A 178 -13.08 -14.59 -16.98
C VAL A 178 -12.80 -15.89 -16.23
N LEU A 179 -13.78 -16.45 -15.51
CA LEU A 179 -13.62 -17.68 -14.74
C LEU A 179 -13.44 -18.91 -15.65
N ASP A 180 -14.04 -18.90 -16.84
CA ASP A 180 -13.87 -19.97 -17.83
C ASP A 180 -12.48 -19.96 -18.47
N ALA A 181 -11.81 -18.80 -18.46
CA ALA A 181 -10.48 -18.59 -19.05
C ALA A 181 -9.33 -18.51 -18.01
N SER A 182 -9.61 -18.68 -16.72
CA SER A 182 -8.61 -18.52 -15.65
C SER A 182 -8.71 -19.62 -14.59
N ASP A 183 -7.65 -19.78 -13.79
CA ASP A 183 -7.58 -20.73 -12.67
C ASP A 183 -7.88 -20.06 -11.32
N VAL A 184 -7.76 -18.73 -11.26
CA VAL A 184 -7.93 -17.91 -10.06
C VAL A 184 -8.47 -16.54 -10.45
N LEU A 185 -9.29 -15.93 -9.61
CA LEU A 185 -9.71 -14.53 -9.75
C LEU A 185 -8.82 -13.66 -8.85
N ILE A 186 -8.24 -12.61 -9.40
CA ILE A 186 -7.49 -11.58 -8.65
C ILE A 186 -8.36 -10.33 -8.57
N GLY A 187 -8.62 -9.88 -7.34
CA GLY A 187 -9.35 -8.65 -7.06
C GLY A 187 -8.47 -7.43 -7.20
N LEU A 188 -8.94 -6.44 -7.94
CA LEU A 188 -8.32 -5.12 -8.04
C LEU A 188 -8.93 -4.18 -6.99
N ASP A 189 -8.20 -3.14 -6.62
CA ASP A 189 -8.85 -1.97 -6.04
C ASP A 189 -9.72 -1.36 -7.14
N ASP A 190 -11.00 -1.70 -7.15
CA ASP A 190 -11.98 -1.23 -8.12
C ASP A 190 -13.36 -1.21 -7.46
N PRO A 191 -13.76 -0.07 -6.86
CA PRO A 191 -14.99 0.01 -6.07
C PRO A 191 -16.26 -0.19 -6.90
N ASP A 192 -16.21 -0.09 -8.24
CA ASP A 192 -17.36 -0.38 -9.10
C ASP A 192 -17.62 -1.89 -9.24
N ILE A 193 -16.59 -2.71 -8.98
CA ILE A 193 -16.65 -4.18 -9.10
C ILE A 193 -16.58 -4.87 -7.74
N TYR A 194 -15.70 -4.43 -6.84
CA TYR A 194 -15.42 -5.07 -5.56
C TYR A 194 -15.96 -4.20 -4.42
N ASN A 195 -17.25 -4.31 -4.15
CA ASN A 195 -17.94 -3.58 -3.08
C ASN A 195 -18.93 -4.48 -2.34
N ALA A 196 -19.59 -3.92 -1.31
CA ALA A 196 -20.52 -4.68 -0.46
C ALA A 196 -21.69 -5.32 -1.24
N ASP A 197 -22.14 -4.69 -2.32
CA ASP A 197 -23.30 -5.15 -3.11
C ASP A 197 -22.92 -6.28 -4.07
N THR A 198 -21.69 -6.25 -4.61
CA THR A 198 -21.22 -7.17 -5.65
C THR A 198 -20.37 -8.33 -5.12
N LEU A 199 -19.77 -8.19 -3.94
CA LEU A 199 -18.78 -9.16 -3.44
C LEU A 199 -19.39 -10.55 -3.18
N LYS A 200 -20.58 -10.61 -2.59
CA LYS A 200 -21.27 -11.88 -2.35
C LYS A 200 -21.57 -12.66 -3.64
N PRO A 201 -22.21 -12.07 -4.68
CA PRO A 201 -22.44 -12.79 -5.93
C PRO A 201 -21.13 -13.13 -6.67
N LEU A 202 -20.09 -12.29 -6.57
CA LEU A 202 -18.75 -12.59 -7.09
C LEU A 202 -18.17 -13.87 -6.48
N LEU A 203 -18.16 -13.97 -5.15
CA LEU A 203 -17.61 -15.12 -4.42
C LEU A 203 -18.41 -16.39 -4.69
N LEU A 204 -19.75 -16.33 -4.63
CA LEU A 204 -20.60 -17.49 -4.89
C LEU A 204 -20.39 -18.04 -6.32
N THR A 205 -20.34 -17.17 -7.31
CA THR A 205 -20.12 -17.59 -8.70
C THR A 205 -18.72 -18.17 -8.92
N SER A 206 -17.70 -17.55 -8.31
CA SER A 206 -16.30 -18.02 -8.39
C SER A 206 -16.15 -19.40 -7.77
N TYR A 207 -16.65 -19.61 -6.55
CA TYR A 207 -16.54 -20.89 -5.86
C TYR A 207 -17.38 -21.99 -6.50
N ASN A 208 -18.54 -21.68 -7.08
CA ASN A 208 -19.32 -22.64 -7.87
C ASN A 208 -18.55 -23.15 -9.09
N ARG A 209 -17.53 -22.41 -9.56
CA ARG A 209 -16.62 -22.83 -10.63
C ARG A 209 -15.28 -23.34 -10.12
N ASN A 210 -15.14 -23.57 -8.81
CA ASN A 210 -13.88 -23.95 -8.18
C ASN A 210 -12.75 -22.96 -8.51
N ARG A 211 -13.06 -21.66 -8.47
CA ARG A 211 -12.10 -20.57 -8.63
C ARG A 211 -12.11 -19.75 -7.35
N VAL A 212 -10.92 -19.52 -6.81
CA VAL A 212 -10.76 -18.73 -5.59
C VAL A 212 -10.58 -17.26 -5.93
N LEU A 213 -10.96 -16.39 -4.99
CA LEU A 213 -10.67 -14.97 -5.07
C LEU A 213 -9.46 -14.66 -4.19
N ILE A 214 -8.39 -14.16 -4.80
CA ILE A 214 -7.34 -13.41 -4.10
C ILE A 214 -7.85 -11.97 -4.00
N GLY A 215 -8.25 -11.57 -2.79
CA GLY A 215 -8.97 -10.32 -2.57
C GLY A 215 -8.08 -9.09 -2.75
N PRO A 216 -8.66 -7.92 -3.05
CA PRO A 216 -7.87 -6.70 -3.27
C PRO A 216 -7.19 -6.20 -1.98
N SER A 217 -7.82 -6.42 -0.82
CA SER A 217 -7.32 -5.96 0.48
C SER A 217 -7.84 -6.79 1.65
N ALA A 218 -7.26 -6.59 2.84
CA ALA A 218 -7.57 -7.36 4.06
C ALA A 218 -9.06 -7.44 4.43
N PRO A 219 -9.90 -6.39 4.28
CA PRO A 219 -11.34 -6.47 4.56
C PRO A 219 -12.08 -7.57 3.78
N PHE A 220 -11.57 -7.98 2.62
CA PHE A 220 -12.20 -8.98 1.77
C PHE A 220 -11.99 -10.43 2.25
N ILE A 221 -11.07 -10.67 3.18
CA ILE A 221 -10.81 -12.00 3.74
C ILE A 221 -11.97 -12.46 4.61
N ALA A 222 -12.46 -11.56 5.49
CA ALA A 222 -13.61 -11.83 6.34
C ALA A 222 -14.89 -12.07 5.52
N ALA A 223 -15.01 -11.42 4.36
CA ALA A 223 -16.12 -11.61 3.43
C ALA A 223 -16.04 -12.92 2.62
N GLY A 224 -14.92 -13.64 2.69
CA GLY A 224 -14.77 -14.97 2.09
C GLY A 224 -13.80 -15.04 0.91
N SER A 225 -12.93 -14.05 0.69
CA SER A 225 -11.77 -14.23 -0.19
C SER A 225 -10.75 -15.18 0.43
N LEU A 226 -9.99 -15.90 -0.39
CA LEU A 226 -9.03 -16.89 0.08
C LEU A 226 -7.85 -16.24 0.80
N SER A 227 -7.22 -15.25 0.17
CA SER A 227 -6.03 -14.59 0.72
C SER A 227 -5.80 -13.24 0.04
N THR A 228 -4.91 -12.43 0.61
CA THR A 228 -4.46 -11.15 0.07
C THR A 228 -3.13 -10.76 0.70
N THR A 229 -2.31 -10.03 -0.05
CA THR A 229 -1.23 -9.22 0.55
C THR A 229 -1.76 -7.85 0.91
N PHE A 230 -1.33 -7.29 2.03
CA PHE A 230 -1.72 -5.95 2.47
C PHE A 230 -0.61 -5.32 3.32
N SER A 231 -0.69 -4.02 3.59
CA SER A 231 0.21 -3.36 4.54
C SER A 231 -0.56 -3.00 5.80
N SER A 232 -0.16 -3.57 6.94
CA SER A 232 -0.67 -3.16 8.24
C SER A 232 -0.23 -1.71 8.57
N PRO A 233 -0.81 -1.04 9.58
CA PRO A 233 -0.30 0.25 10.04
C PRO A 233 1.19 0.21 10.41
N GLN A 234 1.67 -0.89 10.98
CA GLN A 234 3.07 -1.12 11.31
C GLN A 234 3.93 -1.26 10.05
N ASP A 235 3.47 -2.00 9.04
CA ASP A 235 4.17 -2.16 7.76
C ASP A 235 4.27 -0.82 7.01
N MET A 236 3.18 -0.05 7.00
CA MET A 236 3.13 1.27 6.37
C MET A 236 4.06 2.26 7.09
N ALA A 237 4.06 2.27 8.43
CA ALA A 237 4.96 3.11 9.23
C ALA A 237 6.43 2.76 9.01
N HIS A 238 6.76 1.46 9.01
CA HIS A 238 8.12 0.99 8.73
C HIS A 238 8.54 1.36 7.30
N SER A 239 7.69 1.14 6.31
CA SER A 239 7.97 1.51 4.91
C SER A 239 8.14 3.02 4.74
N THR A 240 7.35 3.83 5.46
CA THR A 240 7.52 5.29 5.51
C THR A 240 8.89 5.64 6.09
N HIS A 241 9.27 5.02 7.20
CA HIS A 241 10.58 5.22 7.81
C HIS A 241 11.74 4.86 6.87
N LEU A 242 11.66 3.74 6.16
CA LEU A 242 12.67 3.33 5.18
C LEU A 242 12.79 4.35 4.04
N LEU A 243 11.67 4.86 3.52
CA LEU A 243 11.69 5.91 2.50
C LEU A 243 12.38 7.20 2.96
N LEU A 244 12.36 7.51 4.26
CA LEU A 244 13.04 8.69 4.80
C LEU A 244 14.57 8.56 4.81
N GLN A 245 15.06 7.32 4.81
CA GLN A 245 16.50 7.03 4.75
C GLN A 245 17.01 6.93 3.31
N GLN A 246 16.11 6.81 2.33
CA GLN A 246 16.45 6.68 0.93
C GLN A 246 16.66 8.05 0.26
N GLN A 247 17.36 8.05 -0.87
CA GLN A 247 17.46 9.24 -1.71
C GLN A 247 16.07 9.64 -2.21
N TRP A 248 15.74 10.93 -2.08
CA TRP A 248 14.46 11.47 -2.53
C TRP A 248 14.26 11.24 -4.04
N GLN A 249 13.11 10.67 -4.41
CA GLN A 249 12.73 10.37 -5.79
C GLN A 249 11.51 11.24 -6.18
N PRO A 250 11.71 12.33 -6.93
CA PRO A 250 10.65 13.30 -7.23
C PRO A 250 9.40 12.68 -7.87
N GLY A 251 8.21 13.00 -7.34
CA GLY A 251 6.93 12.61 -7.95
C GLY A 251 6.64 11.10 -7.95
N ALA A 252 7.43 10.31 -7.21
CA ALA A 252 7.40 8.86 -7.27
C ALA A 252 6.12 8.24 -6.70
N LEU A 253 5.61 7.21 -7.38
CA LEU A 253 4.67 6.23 -6.82
C LEU A 253 5.44 5.01 -6.31
N ARG A 254 5.22 4.63 -5.05
CA ARG A 254 5.91 3.52 -4.39
C ARG A 254 4.90 2.59 -3.73
N TYR A 255 5.20 1.29 -3.76
CA TYR A 255 4.53 0.33 -2.90
C TYR A 255 5.32 0.19 -1.59
N PRO A 256 4.66 -0.13 -0.46
CA PRO A 256 5.33 -0.39 0.81
C PRO A 256 6.35 -1.51 0.68
N GLU A 257 7.56 -1.30 1.19
CA GLU A 257 8.58 -2.33 1.22
C GLU A 257 8.13 -3.49 2.12
N ARG A 258 7.59 -3.15 3.30
CA ARG A 258 6.99 -4.10 4.24
C ARG A 258 5.53 -4.36 3.89
N PHE A 259 5.11 -5.61 4.05
CA PHE A 259 3.74 -6.06 3.86
C PHE A 259 3.52 -7.33 4.68
N SER A 260 2.25 -7.67 4.85
CA SER A 260 1.78 -8.88 5.50
C SER A 260 0.90 -9.69 4.54
N VAL A 261 0.76 -10.98 4.81
CA VAL A 261 -0.25 -11.85 4.16
C VAL A 261 -1.39 -12.08 5.15
N LEU A 262 -2.62 -12.12 4.65
CA LEU A 262 -3.78 -12.54 5.43
C LEU A 262 -4.59 -13.57 4.64
N SER A 263 -4.85 -14.72 5.25
CA SER A 263 -5.60 -15.80 4.61
C SER A 263 -6.84 -16.23 5.38
N ASN A 264 -7.81 -16.79 4.65
CA ASN A 264 -9.00 -17.42 5.20
C ASN A 264 -8.83 -18.94 5.26
N ALA A 265 -8.41 -19.44 6.43
CA ALA A 265 -8.20 -20.87 6.64
C ALA A 265 -9.48 -21.72 6.45
N GLN A 266 -10.66 -21.14 6.70
CA GLN A 266 -11.93 -21.84 6.49
C GLN A 266 -12.22 -22.04 5.00
N VAL A 267 -11.99 -21.00 4.19
CA VAL A 267 -12.12 -21.09 2.73
C VAL A 267 -11.12 -22.09 2.17
N ALA A 268 -9.84 -22.01 2.57
CA ALA A 268 -8.82 -22.97 2.15
C ALA A 268 -9.25 -24.42 2.43
N ARG A 269 -9.71 -24.70 3.65
CA ARG A 269 -10.20 -26.02 4.06
C ARG A 269 -11.39 -26.49 3.21
N SER A 270 -12.37 -25.62 2.95
CA SER A 270 -13.56 -25.95 2.15
C SER A 270 -13.23 -26.34 0.71
N LEU A 271 -12.09 -25.88 0.21
CA LEU A 271 -11.59 -26.14 -1.15
C LEU A 271 -10.54 -27.25 -1.18
N GLY A 272 -10.26 -27.91 -0.05
CA GLY A 272 -9.25 -28.96 0.05
C GLY A 272 -7.82 -28.45 -0.12
N LEU A 273 -7.57 -27.16 0.06
CA LEU A 273 -6.23 -26.58 0.03
C LEU A 273 -5.54 -26.80 1.38
N PRO A 274 -4.20 -26.95 1.41
CA PRO A 274 -3.44 -26.94 2.65
C PRO A 274 -3.73 -25.65 3.45
N PRO A 275 -3.74 -25.71 4.79
CA PRO A 275 -3.93 -24.52 5.60
C PRO A 275 -2.81 -23.51 5.29
N PRO A 276 -3.15 -22.28 4.87
CA PRO A 276 -2.15 -21.27 4.56
C PRO A 276 -1.43 -20.83 5.84
N GLU A 277 -0.11 -20.77 5.77
CA GLU A 277 0.75 -20.23 6.82
C GLU A 277 1.20 -18.83 6.41
N ASP A 278 0.48 -17.80 6.88
CA ASP A 278 0.64 -16.41 6.40
C ASP A 278 2.09 -15.89 6.53
N ALA A 279 2.77 -16.19 7.65
CA ALA A 279 4.17 -15.80 7.86
C ALA A 279 5.12 -16.48 6.85
N THR A 280 4.92 -17.78 6.59
CA THR A 280 5.70 -18.54 5.61
C THR A 280 5.46 -18.02 4.20
N LEU A 281 4.19 -17.74 3.84
CA LEU A 281 3.82 -17.15 2.55
C LEU A 281 4.46 -15.78 2.35
N GLN A 282 4.42 -14.92 3.37
CA GLN A 282 5.07 -13.61 3.36
C GLN A 282 6.57 -13.74 3.08
N GLN A 283 7.29 -14.57 3.86
CA GLN A 283 8.74 -14.76 3.70
C GLN A 283 9.13 -15.28 2.31
N LEU A 284 8.34 -16.19 1.74
CA LEU A 284 8.58 -16.71 0.39
C LEU A 284 8.39 -15.64 -0.69
N ILE A 285 7.42 -14.74 -0.51
CA ILE A 285 7.20 -13.62 -1.44
C ILE A 285 8.33 -12.59 -1.29
N GLU A 286 8.71 -12.23 -0.05
CA GLU A 286 9.82 -11.32 0.23
C GLU A 286 11.12 -11.82 -0.41
N THR A 287 11.45 -13.10 -0.22
CA THR A 287 12.67 -13.70 -0.80
C THR A 287 12.69 -13.57 -2.32
N ARG A 288 11.54 -13.80 -2.98
CA ARG A 288 11.43 -13.67 -4.44
C ARG A 288 11.64 -12.25 -4.92
N GLU A 289 11.08 -11.27 -4.23
CA GLU A 289 11.24 -9.85 -4.61
C GLU A 289 12.71 -9.39 -4.57
N HIS A 290 13.51 -9.91 -3.63
CA HIS A 290 14.93 -9.56 -3.53
C HIS A 290 15.82 -10.31 -4.53
N THR A 291 15.35 -11.45 -5.05
CA THR A 291 16.09 -12.27 -6.04
C THR A 291 15.73 -11.98 -7.49
N SER A 292 14.68 -11.22 -7.75
CA SER A 292 14.33 -10.80 -9.11
C SER A 292 15.30 -9.69 -9.58
N PRO A 293 16.02 -9.90 -10.69
CA PRO A 293 16.99 -8.94 -11.23
C PRO A 293 16.33 -7.67 -11.80
#